data_AF-A0A7S0BVE1-F1
#
_entry.id   AF-A0A7S0BVE1-F1
#
_cell.length_a   1.000
_cell.length_b   1.000
_cell.length_c   1.000
_cell.angle_alpha   90.00
_cell.angle_beta   90.00
_cell.angle_gamma   90.00
#
_symmetry.space_group_name_H-M   'P 1'
#
loop_
_entity.id
_entity.type
_entity.pdbx_description
1 polymer ?
#
loop_
_entity_poly.entity_id
_entity_poly.type
_entity_poly.pdbx_seq_one_letter_code
_entity_poly.pdbx_strand_id
1 'polypeptide(L)'
;FAEMLNRVEELYDEDKIFQAGRLLEGALGDGGESALELVGQHPRMSQIRKSCKDATEMMSTMKKLDDWVLCYNGKQTKVWYKAETGTKYKSLRSEAVLRADMISLLSIVYETDLHPDLFPFISESELLLQPARSKKIVRLSIQAPWPLKARETALFGYAVDGLDEDNCYFVYFREVVP
;
A
#
# COMPACT_ATOMS: atom_id res chain seq x y z
N PHE A 1 17.91 -19.14 13.77
CA PHE A 1 16.59 -18.95 13.11
C PHE A 1 15.63 -18.14 13.99
N ALA A 2 15.36 -18.53 15.24
CA ALA A 2 14.48 -17.77 16.14
C ALA A 2 14.90 -16.29 16.33
N GLU A 3 16.19 -16.02 16.56
CA GLU A 3 16.73 -14.65 16.67
C GLU A 3 16.48 -13.81 15.40
N MET A 4 16.57 -14.43 14.23
CA MET A 4 16.28 -13.77 12.95
C MET A 4 14.78 -13.43 12.83
N LEU A 5 13.89 -14.34 13.24
CA LEU A 5 12.45 -14.06 13.23
C LEU A 5 12.10 -12.89 14.17
N ASN A 6 12.70 -12.84 15.35
CA ASN A 6 12.54 -11.70 16.26
C ASN A 6 13.01 -10.41 15.59
N ARG A 7 14.15 -10.45 14.88
CA ARG A 7 14.66 -9.28 14.16
C ARG A 7 13.73 -8.84 13.03
N VAL A 8 13.08 -9.76 12.33
CA VAL A 8 12.06 -9.45 11.31
C VAL A 8 10.86 -8.72 11.96
N GLU A 9 10.41 -9.14 13.14
CA GLU A 9 9.33 -8.45 13.85
C GLU A 9 9.73 -7.04 14.29
N GLU A 10 10.91 -6.89 14.88
CA GLU A 10 11.44 -5.58 15.27
C GLU A 10 11.47 -4.62 14.08
N LEU A 11 12.01 -5.05 12.94
CA LEU A 11 12.03 -4.25 11.72
C LEU A 11 10.63 -3.89 11.23
N TYR A 12 9.67 -4.82 11.33
CA TYR A 12 8.29 -4.57 10.94
C TYR A 12 7.55 -3.59 11.86
N ASP A 13 7.85 -3.64 13.16
CA ASP A 13 7.31 -2.74 14.19
C ASP A 13 7.97 -1.34 14.12
N GLU A 14 9.21 -1.27 13.63
CA GLU A 14 9.90 -0.03 13.23
C GLU A 14 9.45 0.51 11.86
N ASP A 15 8.40 -0.06 11.25
CA ASP A 15 7.87 0.30 9.93
C ASP A 15 8.86 0.10 8.74
N LYS A 16 9.92 -0.69 8.93
CA LYS A 16 10.95 -1.00 7.91
C LYS A 16 10.59 -2.25 7.09
N ILE A 17 9.43 -2.18 6.43
CA ILE A 17 8.79 -3.33 5.74
C ILE A 17 9.68 -3.96 4.67
N PHE A 18 10.44 -3.17 3.90
CA PHE A 18 11.35 -3.74 2.88
C PHE A 18 12.54 -4.47 3.50
N GLN A 19 13.10 -3.95 4.59
CA GLN A 19 14.22 -4.58 5.29
C GLN A 19 13.77 -5.90 5.94
N ALA A 20 12.60 -5.89 6.59
CA ALA A 20 11.97 -7.08 7.15
C ALA A 20 11.72 -8.14 6.06
N GLY A 21 11.18 -7.72 4.90
CA GLY A 21 10.90 -8.60 3.78
C GLY A 21 12.14 -9.28 3.21
N ARG A 22 13.23 -8.53 2.99
CA ARG A 22 14.50 -9.08 2.48
C ARG A 22 15.12 -10.09 3.45
N LEU A 23 15.12 -9.76 4.74
CA LEU A 23 15.65 -10.66 5.77
C LEU A 23 14.85 -11.97 5.81
N LEU A 24 13.53 -11.88 5.71
CA LEU A 24 12.63 -13.03 5.70
C LEU A 24 12.82 -13.91 4.44
N GLU A 25 12.85 -13.31 3.24
CA GLU A 25 13.02 -14.04 1.99
C GLU A 25 14.43 -14.67 1.88
N GLY A 26 15.47 -13.97 2.35
CA GLY A 26 16.82 -14.54 2.43
C GLY A 26 16.87 -15.78 3.33
N ALA A 27 16.25 -15.69 4.51
CA ALA A 27 16.18 -16.83 5.43
C ALA A 27 15.37 -18.02 4.88
N LEU A 28 14.31 -17.76 4.10
CA LEU A 28 13.52 -18.80 3.44
C LEU A 28 14.29 -19.45 2.29
N GLY A 29 15.06 -18.67 1.52
CA GLY A 29 15.92 -19.18 0.44
C GLY A 29 17.01 -20.11 0.96
N ASP A 30 17.66 -19.75 2.07
CA ASP A 30 18.75 -20.53 2.66
C ASP A 30 18.26 -21.74 3.47
N GLY A 31 17.04 -21.67 4.04
CA GLY A 31 16.53 -22.64 5.02
C GLY A 31 15.61 -23.74 4.49
N GLY A 32 15.15 -23.68 3.24
CA GLY A 32 14.30 -24.70 2.62
C GLY A 32 12.97 -24.96 3.35
N GLU A 33 12.47 -26.20 3.32
CA GLU A 33 11.16 -26.58 3.89
C GLU A 33 11.08 -26.36 5.42
N SER A 34 12.17 -26.57 6.17
CA SER A 34 12.19 -26.40 7.63
C SER A 34 11.95 -24.94 8.06
N ALA A 35 12.47 -23.98 7.29
CA ALA A 35 12.24 -22.56 7.54
C ALA A 35 10.78 -22.15 7.30
N LEU A 36 10.13 -22.75 6.30
CA LEU A 36 8.71 -22.52 6.01
C LEU A 36 7.80 -23.00 7.15
N GLU A 37 8.09 -24.17 7.73
CA GLU A 37 7.34 -24.68 8.88
C GLU A 37 7.45 -23.76 10.10
N LEU A 38 8.67 -23.32 10.43
CA LEU A 38 8.91 -22.41 11.55
C LEU A 38 8.24 -21.05 11.35
N VAL A 39 8.25 -20.52 10.12
CA VAL A 39 7.51 -19.30 9.76
C VAL A 39 6.01 -19.51 9.87
N GLY A 40 5.49 -20.68 9.48
CA GLY A 40 4.07 -21.03 9.59
C GLY A 40 3.58 -21.14 11.04
N GLN A 41 4.46 -21.50 11.97
CA GLN A 41 4.14 -21.58 13.40
C GLN A 41 4.18 -20.22 14.10
N HIS A 42 4.80 -19.21 13.50
CA HIS A 42 4.95 -17.89 14.12
C HIS A 42 3.68 -17.03 13.96
N PRO A 43 3.10 -16.48 15.04
CA PRO A 43 1.77 -15.85 15.01
C PRO A 43 1.61 -14.69 14.02
N ARG A 44 2.67 -13.88 13.81
CA ARG A 44 2.63 -12.67 12.97
C ARG A 44 3.34 -12.80 11.63
N MET A 45 4.13 -13.87 11.40
CA MET A 45 5.00 -13.93 10.22
C MET A 45 4.22 -14.05 8.91
N SER A 46 3.07 -14.73 8.94
CA SER A 46 2.17 -14.80 7.78
C SER A 46 1.70 -13.41 7.35
N GLN A 47 1.36 -12.54 8.32
CA GLN A 47 0.97 -11.16 8.08
C GLN A 47 2.14 -10.31 7.58
N ILE A 48 3.30 -10.40 8.23
CA ILE A 48 4.51 -9.66 7.83
C ILE A 48 4.89 -10.02 6.40
N ARG A 49 4.98 -11.32 6.10
CA ARG A 49 5.27 -11.83 4.76
C ARG A 49 4.28 -11.30 3.73
N LYS A 50 2.98 -11.33 4.05
CA LYS A 50 1.96 -10.78 3.16
C LYS A 50 2.17 -9.30 2.89
N SER A 51 2.41 -8.47 3.92
CA SER A 51 2.68 -7.04 3.74
C SER A 51 3.93 -6.76 2.90
N CYS A 52 5.02 -7.50 3.13
CA CYS A 52 6.25 -7.38 2.35
C CYS A 52 6.03 -7.77 0.89
N LYS A 53 5.30 -8.87 0.66
CA LYS A 53 4.94 -9.33 -0.68
C LYS A 53 4.03 -8.33 -1.40
N ASP A 54 2.94 -7.88 -0.76
CA ASP A 54 1.99 -6.89 -1.30
C ASP A 54 2.74 -5.61 -1.73
N ALA A 55 3.65 -5.10 -0.88
CA ALA A 55 4.45 -3.91 -1.19
C ALA A 55 5.41 -4.12 -2.37
N THR A 56 6.10 -5.26 -2.41
CA THR A 56 7.07 -5.59 -3.47
C THR A 56 6.38 -5.82 -4.82
N GLU A 57 5.27 -6.55 -4.82
CA GLU A 57 4.46 -6.79 -6.02
C GLU A 57 3.91 -5.48 -6.57
N MET A 58 3.33 -4.62 -5.72
CA MET A 58 2.82 -3.33 -6.17
C MET A 58 3.94 -2.43 -6.71
N MET A 59 5.09 -2.37 -6.07
CA MET A 59 6.27 -1.66 -6.59
C MET A 59 6.68 -2.18 -7.97
N SER A 60 6.71 -3.50 -8.16
CA SER A 60 7.00 -4.12 -9.46
C SER A 60 5.94 -3.75 -10.51
N THR A 61 4.66 -3.77 -10.14
CA THR A 61 3.55 -3.36 -11.01
C THR A 61 3.67 -1.89 -11.42
N MET A 62 4.09 -1.01 -10.51
CA MET A 62 4.29 0.41 -10.80
C MET A 62 5.48 0.66 -11.74
N LYS A 63 6.50 -0.20 -11.73
CA LYS A 63 7.67 -0.09 -12.63
C LYS A 63 7.36 -0.57 -14.06
N LYS A 64 6.41 -1.49 -14.25
CA LYS A 64 6.05 -2.07 -15.56
C LYS A 64 4.94 -1.27 -16.22
N LEU A 65 5.13 -0.91 -17.49
CA LEU A 65 4.14 -0.21 -18.32
C LEU A 65 3.50 -1.11 -19.39
N ASP A 66 3.82 -2.41 -19.38
CA ASP A 66 3.29 -3.37 -20.33
C ASP A 66 1.75 -3.46 -20.20
N ASP A 67 1.06 -3.53 -21.34
CA ASP A 67 -0.40 -3.62 -21.47
C ASP A 67 -1.22 -2.43 -20.94
N TRP A 68 -0.58 -1.33 -20.51
CA TRP A 68 -1.28 -0.11 -20.11
C TRP A 68 -1.67 0.74 -21.33
N VAL A 69 -2.93 1.15 -21.39
CA VAL A 69 -3.47 2.04 -22.43
C VAL A 69 -3.51 3.47 -21.89
N LEU A 70 -2.76 4.37 -22.54
CA LEU A 70 -2.76 5.80 -22.23
C LEU A 70 -4.11 6.41 -22.63
N CYS A 71 -4.84 6.97 -21.66
CA CYS A 71 -6.12 7.64 -21.91
C CYS A 71 -6.07 9.16 -21.75
N TYR A 72 -5.07 9.69 -21.04
CA TYR A 72 -4.87 11.13 -20.88
C TYR A 72 -3.38 11.48 -20.83
N ASN A 73 -2.98 12.50 -21.60
CA ASN A 73 -1.60 12.98 -21.67
C ASN A 73 -1.57 14.51 -21.59
N GLY A 74 -1.61 15.03 -20.37
CA GLY A 74 -1.46 16.45 -20.07
C GLY A 74 0.00 16.87 -19.90
N LYS A 75 0.21 18.18 -19.66
CA LYS A 75 1.55 18.75 -19.49
C LYS A 75 2.32 18.19 -18.28
N GLN A 76 1.62 17.96 -17.17
CA GLN A 76 2.19 17.49 -15.91
C GLN A 76 1.54 16.21 -15.39
N THR A 77 0.54 15.69 -16.10
CA THR A 77 -0.26 14.56 -15.64
C THR A 77 -0.49 13.60 -16.78
N LYS A 78 -0.32 12.31 -16.52
CA LYS A 78 -0.65 11.23 -17.43
C LYS A 78 -1.54 10.23 -16.72
N VAL A 79 -2.48 9.65 -17.45
CA VAL A 79 -3.39 8.62 -16.93
C VAL A 79 -3.44 7.47 -17.91
N TRP A 80 -3.25 6.27 -17.38
CA TRP A 80 -3.39 5.02 -18.10
C TRP A 80 -4.43 4.15 -17.42
N TYR A 81 -5.01 3.23 -18.18
CA TYR A 81 -5.82 2.16 -17.65
C TYR A 81 -5.39 0.81 -18.24
N LYS A 82 -5.70 -0.25 -17.50
CA LYS A 82 -5.51 -1.64 -17.93
C LYS A 82 -6.76 -2.43 -17.60
N ALA A 83 -7.23 -3.26 -18.53
CA ALA A 83 -8.32 -4.19 -18.26
C ALA A 83 -7.78 -5.42 -17.51
N GLU A 84 -8.45 -5.85 -16.45
CA GLU A 84 -8.01 -7.01 -15.68
C GLU A 84 -8.65 -8.28 -16.22
N THR A 85 -7.81 -9.20 -16.72
CA THR A 85 -8.22 -10.45 -17.38
C THR A 85 -9.20 -11.24 -16.52
N GLY A 86 -10.33 -11.65 -17.11
CA GLY A 86 -11.36 -12.44 -16.44
C GLY A 86 -12.25 -11.64 -15.49
N THR A 87 -12.14 -10.31 -15.42
CA THR A 87 -12.98 -9.47 -14.59
C THR A 87 -13.58 -8.30 -15.37
N LYS A 88 -14.57 -7.64 -14.78
CA LYS A 88 -15.11 -6.36 -15.29
C LYS A 88 -14.33 -5.13 -14.78
N TYR A 89 -13.29 -5.35 -13.98
CA TYR A 89 -12.54 -4.29 -13.32
C TYR A 89 -11.46 -3.73 -14.25
N LYS A 90 -11.07 -2.48 -13.95
CA LYS A 90 -9.98 -1.80 -14.62
C LYS A 90 -9.03 -1.27 -13.57
N SER A 91 -7.73 -1.48 -13.78
CA SER A 91 -6.69 -0.79 -13.04
C SER A 91 -6.44 0.57 -13.64
N LEU A 92 -6.21 1.56 -12.77
CA LEU A 92 -5.88 2.93 -13.15
C LEU A 92 -4.49 3.26 -12.63
N ARG A 93 -3.69 3.92 -13.46
CA ARG A 93 -2.39 4.48 -13.09
C ARG A 93 -2.41 5.95 -13.43
N SER A 94 -2.03 6.78 -12.48
CA SER A 94 -1.82 8.20 -12.70
C SER A 94 -0.41 8.59 -12.30
N GLU A 95 0.24 9.38 -13.14
CA GLU A 95 1.50 10.02 -12.81
C GLU A 95 1.31 11.53 -12.88
N ALA A 96 1.84 12.23 -11.89
CA ALA A 96 1.80 13.68 -11.84
C ALA A 96 3.12 14.25 -11.34
N VAL A 97 3.56 15.37 -11.93
CA VAL A 97 4.68 16.17 -11.43
C VAL A 97 4.11 17.28 -10.54
N LEU A 98 4.29 17.12 -9.23
CA LEU A 98 3.82 18.08 -8.24
C LEU A 98 4.94 19.06 -7.88
N ARG A 99 4.58 20.34 -7.74
CA ARG A 99 5.49 21.40 -7.24
C ARG A 99 5.27 21.60 -5.75
N ALA A 100 5.49 20.54 -4.99
CA ALA A 100 5.38 20.52 -3.53
C ALA A 100 6.52 19.66 -2.98
N ASP A 101 6.90 19.90 -1.73
CA ASP A 101 7.79 19.00 -1.03
C ASP A 101 7.08 17.68 -0.69
N MET A 102 7.85 16.60 -0.60
CA MET A 102 7.33 15.26 -0.35
C MET A 102 6.62 15.17 1.01
N ILE A 103 7.10 15.89 2.02
CA ILE A 103 6.55 15.83 3.39
C ILE A 103 5.15 16.42 3.42
N SER A 104 4.91 17.55 2.74
CA SER A 104 3.59 18.15 2.59
C SER A 104 2.61 17.21 1.91
N LEU A 105 3.04 16.52 0.84
CA LEU A 105 2.19 15.53 0.16
C LEU A 105 1.85 14.35 1.06
N LEU A 106 2.84 13.79 1.74
CA LEU A 106 2.62 12.68 2.68
C LEU A 106 1.72 13.08 3.85
N SER A 107 1.81 14.32 4.32
CA SER A 107 0.96 14.85 5.39
C SER A 107 -0.51 14.90 4.95
N ILE A 108 -0.80 15.36 3.72
CA ILE A 108 -2.16 15.33 3.15
C ILE A 108 -2.73 13.91 3.09
N VAL A 109 -1.89 12.94 2.69
CA VAL A 109 -2.30 11.53 2.64
C VAL A 109 -2.53 10.98 4.05
N TYR A 110 -1.72 11.41 5.02
CA TYR A 110 -1.75 10.92 6.40
C TYR A 110 -2.92 11.46 7.23
N GLU A 111 -3.26 12.74 7.10
CA GLU A 111 -4.32 13.42 7.87
C GLU A 111 -5.71 13.07 7.31
N THR A 112 -6.15 11.85 7.59
CA THR A 112 -7.38 11.27 7.04
C THR A 112 -8.65 11.96 7.52
N ASP A 113 -8.63 12.60 8.67
CA ASP A 113 -9.71 13.44 9.19
C ASP A 113 -9.96 14.68 8.32
N LEU A 114 -8.94 15.18 7.62
CA LEU A 114 -9.06 16.32 6.69
C LEU A 114 -9.51 15.91 5.28
N HIS A 115 -9.65 14.61 4.99
CA HIS A 115 -10.01 14.12 3.66
C HIS A 115 -11.33 14.71 3.11
N PRO A 116 -12.41 14.88 3.90
CA PRO A 116 -13.64 15.50 3.40
C PRO A 116 -13.46 16.97 2.97
N ASP A 117 -12.54 17.70 3.60
CA ASP A 117 -12.24 19.09 3.26
C ASP A 117 -11.31 19.20 2.04
N LEU A 118 -10.43 18.21 1.85
CA LEU A 118 -9.41 18.20 0.80
C LEU A 118 -9.88 17.56 -0.51
N PHE A 119 -10.80 16.58 -0.44
CA PHE A 119 -11.23 15.79 -1.57
C PHE A 119 -12.75 15.91 -1.78
N PRO A 120 -13.21 16.58 -2.86
CA PRO A 120 -14.64 16.92 -3.03
C PRO A 120 -15.55 15.70 -3.26
N PHE A 121 -14.97 14.51 -3.50
CA PHE A 121 -15.69 13.26 -3.67
C PHE A 121 -15.76 12.44 -2.37
N ILE A 122 -15.14 12.87 -1.27
CA ILE A 122 -15.23 12.23 0.04
C ILE A 122 -16.20 13.07 0.88
N SER A 123 -17.33 12.48 1.30
CA SER A 123 -18.28 13.16 2.19
C SER A 123 -18.00 12.92 3.66
N GLU A 124 -17.42 11.77 4.00
CA GLU A 124 -17.09 11.40 5.38
C GLU A 124 -15.79 10.60 5.42
N SER A 125 -15.01 10.80 6.48
CA SER A 125 -13.81 10.03 6.80
C SER A 125 -13.72 9.82 8.30
N GLU A 126 -13.52 8.56 8.71
CA GLU A 126 -13.45 8.18 10.13
C GLU A 126 -12.25 7.26 10.35
N LEU A 127 -11.37 7.65 11.27
CA LEU A 127 -10.28 6.78 11.73
C LEU A 127 -10.87 5.69 12.63
N LEU A 128 -10.89 4.44 12.15
CA LEU A 128 -11.38 3.29 12.90
C LEU A 128 -10.32 2.74 13.86
N LEU A 129 -9.07 2.63 13.40
CA LEU A 129 -7.96 2.09 14.18
C LEU A 129 -6.62 2.61 13.68
N GLN A 130 -5.65 2.78 14.58
CA GLN A 130 -4.27 3.11 14.22
C GLN A 130 -3.30 2.11 14.87
N PRO A 131 -3.03 0.96 14.22
CA PRO A 131 -2.19 -0.09 14.82
C PRO A 131 -0.72 0.32 15.03
N ALA A 132 -0.21 1.25 14.23
CA ALA A 132 1.15 1.76 14.30
C ALA A 132 1.21 3.20 13.78
N ARG A 133 2.36 3.85 13.92
CA ARG A 133 2.54 5.24 13.46
C ARG A 133 2.27 5.37 11.96
N SER A 134 2.77 4.45 11.14
CA SER A 134 2.59 4.46 9.69
C SER A 134 1.31 3.77 9.19
N LYS A 135 0.51 3.15 10.07
CA LYS A 135 -0.59 2.23 9.69
C LYS A 135 -1.93 2.73 10.21
N LYS A 136 -2.93 2.85 9.34
CA LYS A 136 -4.29 3.30 9.70
C LYS A 136 -5.35 2.40 9.08
N ILE A 137 -6.47 2.24 9.77
CA ILE A 137 -7.73 1.71 9.23
C ILE A 137 -8.72 2.87 9.23
N VAL A 138 -9.26 3.21 8.06
CA VAL A 138 -10.13 4.37 7.87
C VAL A 138 -11.39 3.95 7.12
N ARG A 139 -12.56 4.39 7.60
CA ARG A 139 -13.82 4.31 6.86
C ARG A 139 -13.96 5.57 6.01
N LEU A 140 -14.25 5.41 4.73
CA LEU A 140 -14.53 6.51 3.81
C LEU A 140 -15.94 6.38 3.22
N SER A 141 -16.67 7.48 3.16
CA SER A 141 -17.89 7.61 2.37
C SER A 141 -17.60 8.47 1.14
N ILE A 142 -17.74 7.88 -0.04
CA ILE A 142 -17.37 8.43 -1.34
C ILE A 142 -18.64 8.74 -2.14
N GLN A 143 -18.81 10.01 -2.49
CA GLN A 143 -19.87 10.49 -3.36
C GLN A 143 -19.61 10.03 -4.80
N ALA A 144 -20.62 9.45 -5.42
CA ALA A 144 -20.57 9.02 -6.81
C ALA A 144 -21.43 9.96 -7.68
N PRO A 145 -21.05 10.20 -8.94
CA PRO A 145 -21.88 10.99 -9.84
C PRO A 145 -23.27 10.38 -10.02
N TRP A 146 -24.31 11.21 -10.07
CA TRP A 146 -25.67 10.76 -10.37
C TRP A 146 -25.70 9.98 -11.70
N PRO A 147 -26.39 8.82 -11.79
CA PRO A 147 -27.39 8.27 -10.86
C PRO A 147 -26.83 7.25 -9.84
N LEU A 148 -25.51 7.20 -9.64
CA LEU A 148 -24.91 6.25 -8.72
C LEU A 148 -25.13 6.68 -7.26
N LYS A 149 -25.41 5.70 -6.39
CA LYS A 149 -25.42 5.93 -4.94
C LYS A 149 -24.00 6.09 -4.41
N ALA A 150 -23.86 6.83 -3.31
CA ALA A 150 -22.61 6.89 -2.55
C ALA A 150 -22.09 5.48 -2.21
N ARG A 151 -20.77 5.36 -2.10
CA ARG A 151 -20.06 4.13 -1.78
C ARG A 151 -19.37 4.29 -0.44
N GLU A 152 -19.36 3.24 0.35
CA GLU A 152 -18.60 3.18 1.59
C GLU A 152 -17.55 2.09 1.49
N THR A 153 -16.39 2.31 2.08
CA THR A 153 -15.32 1.32 2.16
C THR A 153 -14.51 1.54 3.44
N ALA A 154 -13.91 0.47 3.95
CA ALA A 154 -12.92 0.52 5.02
C ALA A 154 -11.56 0.15 4.44
N LEU A 155 -10.57 1.03 4.58
CA LEU A 155 -9.24 0.85 4.01
C LEU A 155 -8.22 0.66 5.11
N PHE A 156 -7.39 -0.38 4.99
CA PHE A 156 -6.14 -0.51 5.72
C PHE A 156 -5.01 0.06 4.87
N GLY A 157 -4.41 1.14 5.36
CA GLY A 157 -3.29 1.83 4.74
C GLY A 157 -2.01 1.71 5.55
N TYR A 158 -0.87 1.63 4.88
CA TYR A 158 0.43 1.77 5.50
C TYR A 158 1.45 2.46 4.58
N ALA A 159 2.38 3.20 5.18
CA ALA A 159 3.52 3.77 4.46
C ALA A 159 4.76 2.86 4.59
N VAL A 160 5.58 2.86 3.54
CA VAL A 160 6.85 2.16 3.47
C VAL A 160 7.92 3.19 3.09
N ASP A 161 8.97 3.26 3.91
CA ASP A 161 10.19 3.98 3.55
C ASP A 161 11.01 3.11 2.60
N GLY A 162 11.20 3.61 1.38
CA GLY A 162 12.02 3.01 0.34
C GLY A 162 13.10 3.97 -0.15
N LEU A 163 13.52 4.93 0.68
CA LEU A 163 14.53 5.91 0.28
C LEU A 163 15.88 5.27 0.00
N ASP A 164 16.29 4.30 0.81
CA ASP A 164 17.56 3.60 0.67
C ASP A 164 17.58 2.65 -0.54
N GLU A 165 16.41 2.12 -0.93
CA GLU A 165 16.28 1.13 -1.99
C GLU A 165 16.00 1.73 -3.37
N ASP A 166 14.97 2.55 -3.46
CA ASP A 166 14.37 3.00 -4.71
C ASP A 166 14.19 4.53 -4.74
N ASN A 167 14.76 5.24 -3.75
CA ASN A 167 14.63 6.68 -3.56
C ASN A 167 13.17 7.15 -3.59
N CYS A 168 12.29 6.40 -2.93
CA CYS A 168 10.85 6.65 -2.94
C CYS A 168 10.20 6.45 -1.58
N TYR A 169 9.08 7.13 -1.36
CA TYR A 169 8.10 6.74 -0.36
C TYR A 169 6.95 6.02 -1.05
N PHE A 170 6.49 4.96 -0.43
CA PHE A 170 5.40 4.15 -0.96
C PHE A 170 4.28 4.09 0.06
N VAL A 171 3.06 4.47 -0.34
CA VAL A 171 1.87 4.34 0.51
C VAL A 171 0.94 3.34 -0.13
N TYR A 172 0.63 2.29 0.60
CA TYR A 172 -0.22 1.19 0.16
C TYR A 172 -1.54 1.21 0.90
N PHE A 173 -2.63 0.96 0.19
CA PHE A 173 -3.95 0.81 0.77
C PHE A 173 -4.62 -0.42 0.18
N ARG A 174 -5.39 -1.12 1.02
CA ARG A 174 -6.30 -2.18 0.58
C ARG A 174 -7.59 -2.14 1.37
N GLU A 175 -8.65 -2.66 0.77
CA GLU A 175 -9.91 -2.85 1.48
C GLU A 175 -9.75 -3.85 2.63
N VAL A 176 -10.34 -3.51 3.77
CA VAL A 176 -10.53 -4.45 4.88
C VAL A 176 -11.82 -5.20 4.59
N VAL A 177 -11.69 -6.45 4.16
CA VAL A 177 -12.84 -7.35 4.04
C VAL A 177 -13.22 -7.77 5.47
N PRO A 178 -14.49 -7.59 5.88
CA PRO A 178 -14.96 -8.04 7.20
C PRO A 178 -14.89 -9.57 7.37
#